data_AF-A0A7Y6UN38-F1
#
_entry.id   AF-A0A7Y6UN38-F1
#
_cell.length_a   1.000
_cell.length_b   1.000
_cell.length_c   1.000
_cell.angle_alpha   90.00
_cell.angle_beta   90.00
_cell.angle_gamma   90.00
#
_symmetry.space_group_name_H-M   'P 1'
#
loop_
_entity.id
_entity.type
_entity.pdbx_description
1 polymer ?
#
loop_
_entity_poly.entity_id
_entity_poly.type
_entity_poly.pdbx_seq_one_letter_code
_entity_poly.pdbx_strand_id
1 'polypeptide(L)'
;MINNRTSIILILLAVVFVGLYSSVFVVNERQQAVVVRFGQIQDVKTEPGLYFKLPFAFMDADRVQYVEDQALRFDLDNIRVQVSGGKFYEVDAFVVYKIADPRRFRETVSGDRDSAEARLRTRLDASLRRVYGLRGFEAALSDERASMMREVRADLQADAETLGLRIEDVRIRRTDLTQEVSQQTFDRMKAERLAEAELIRARGNEAGQRRRAIADRQVVEIVADAQRESEILRGEGEAARTKTFADAFARDPKFFEFYRSMTAYTESIGSSDTTLVLSPHSEFFRYFNDSEGNPPAATTTQPATGN
;
A
#
# COMPACT_ATOMS: atom_id res chain seq x y z
N MET A 1 41.62 -74.44 -44.63
CA MET A 1 42.48 -74.57 -43.44
C MET A 1 42.86 -73.16 -43.01
N ILE A 2 42.28 -72.64 -41.93
CA ILE A 2 42.68 -71.33 -41.42
C ILE A 2 44.09 -71.52 -40.87
N ASN A 3 45.08 -70.92 -41.51
CA ASN A 3 46.49 -71.07 -41.14
C ASN A 3 46.66 -70.45 -39.74
N ASN A 4 47.39 -71.08 -38.82
CA ASN A 4 47.55 -70.54 -37.45
C ASN A 4 48.04 -69.08 -37.44
N ARG A 5 48.82 -68.68 -38.46
CA ARG A 5 49.27 -67.30 -38.66
C ARG A 5 48.13 -66.32 -38.99
N THR A 6 47.16 -66.70 -39.83
CA THR A 6 46.02 -65.83 -40.14
C THR A 6 45.08 -65.69 -38.95
N SER A 7 44.88 -66.75 -38.16
CA SER A 7 44.11 -66.67 -36.91
C SER A 7 44.75 -65.73 -35.89
N ILE A 8 46.08 -65.80 -35.72
CA ILE A 8 46.83 -64.93 -34.80
C ILE A 8 46.73 -63.45 -35.23
N ILE A 9 46.86 -63.15 -36.52
CA ILE A 9 46.73 -61.79 -37.05
C ILE A 9 45.31 -61.25 -36.79
N LEU A 10 44.28 -62.08 -36.99
CA LEU A 10 42.88 -61.70 -36.80
C LEU A 10 42.57 -61.42 -35.32
N ILE A 11 43.12 -62.23 -34.41
CA ILE A 11 43.01 -62.02 -32.95
C ILE A 11 43.72 -60.71 -32.54
N LEU A 12 44.92 -60.46 -33.04
CA LEU A 12 45.69 -59.26 -32.71
C LEU A 12 44.97 -57.99 -33.22
N LEU A 13 44.44 -58.04 -34.45
CA LEU A 13 43.61 -56.97 -35.00
C LEU A 13 42.35 -56.71 -34.15
N ALA A 14 41.68 -57.78 -33.70
CA ALA A 14 40.51 -57.67 -32.84
C ALA A 14 40.86 -57.02 -31.48
N VAL A 15 41.98 -57.40 -30.87
CA VAL A 15 42.46 -56.80 -29.61
C VAL A 15 42.77 -55.32 -29.78
N VAL A 16 43.44 -54.94 -30.87
CA VAL A 16 43.73 -53.53 -31.18
C VAL A 16 42.43 -52.75 -31.40
N PHE A 17 41.47 -53.31 -32.11
CA PHE A 17 40.20 -52.65 -32.40
C PHE A 17 39.35 -52.47 -31.14
N VAL A 18 39.30 -53.47 -30.26
CA VAL A 18 38.65 -53.39 -28.94
C VAL A 18 39.34 -52.36 -28.06
N GLY A 19 40.68 -52.31 -28.08
CA GLY A 19 41.46 -51.29 -27.38
C GLY A 19 41.14 -49.88 -27.89
N LEU A 20 41.11 -49.67 -29.20
CA LEU A 20 40.79 -48.36 -29.78
C LEU A 20 39.36 -47.94 -29.45
N TYR A 21 38.40 -48.86 -29.52
CA TYR A 21 37.00 -48.58 -29.17
C TYR A 21 36.83 -48.24 -27.68
N SER A 22 37.50 -48.97 -26.78
CA SER A 22 37.47 -48.72 -25.33
C SER A 22 38.18 -47.41 -24.93
N SER A 23 39.04 -46.89 -25.80
CA SER A 23 39.77 -45.64 -25.61
C SER A 23 38.90 -44.40 -25.85
N VAL A 24 37.79 -44.50 -26.57
CA VAL A 24 36.95 -43.33 -26.91
C VAL A 24 35.90 -43.08 -25.82
N PHE A 25 35.74 -41.82 -25.41
CA PHE A 25 34.60 -41.37 -24.61
C PHE A 25 34.04 -40.03 -25.11
N VAL A 26 32.75 -39.81 -24.88
CA VAL A 26 32.01 -38.64 -25.35
C VAL A 26 31.59 -37.81 -24.15
N VAL A 27 31.81 -36.50 -24.23
CA VAL A 27 31.34 -35.52 -23.24
C VAL A 27 30.24 -34.69 -23.87
N ASN A 28 29.05 -34.72 -23.26
CA ASN A 28 27.90 -33.93 -23.68
C ASN A 28 27.94 -32.53 -23.07
N GLU A 29 27.16 -31.59 -23.61
CA GLU A 29 27.07 -30.21 -23.10
C GLU A 29 26.59 -30.07 -21.66
N ARG A 30 25.86 -31.07 -21.15
CA ARG A 30 25.38 -31.08 -19.75
C ARG A 30 26.36 -31.76 -18.78
N GLN A 31 27.50 -32.21 -19.28
CA GLN A 31 28.45 -33.04 -18.55
C GLN A 31 29.86 -32.48 -18.70
N GLN A 32 30.66 -32.65 -17.66
CA GLN A 32 32.10 -32.48 -17.66
C GLN A 32 32.72 -33.83 -17.30
N ALA A 33 33.94 -34.07 -17.73
CA ALA A 33 34.63 -35.32 -17.44
C ALA A 33 35.95 -35.07 -16.70
N VAL A 34 36.13 -35.78 -15.59
CA VAL A 34 37.39 -35.82 -14.83
C VAL A 34 38.05 -37.16 -15.10
N VAL A 35 39.24 -37.13 -15.71
CA VAL A 35 40.04 -38.32 -15.98
C VAL A 35 40.97 -38.55 -14.80
N VAL A 36 40.74 -39.66 -14.08
CA VAL A 36 41.50 -40.04 -12.91
C VAL A 36 42.36 -41.25 -13.24
N ARG A 37 43.65 -41.16 -12.93
CA ARG A 37 44.64 -42.22 -13.12
C ARG A 37 45.25 -42.63 -11.80
N PHE A 38 45.07 -43.90 -11.41
CA PHE A 38 45.54 -44.42 -10.11
C PHE A 38 45.15 -43.50 -8.92
N GLY A 39 43.96 -42.91 -8.97
CA GLY A 39 43.47 -41.98 -7.94
C GLY A 39 43.93 -40.52 -8.08
N GLN A 40 44.87 -40.21 -8.97
CA GLN A 40 45.33 -38.85 -9.24
C GLN A 40 44.57 -38.21 -10.41
N ILE A 41 44.31 -36.90 -10.34
CA ILE A 41 43.61 -36.17 -11.41
C ILE A 41 44.61 -35.84 -12.52
N GLN A 42 44.50 -36.54 -13.66
CA GLN A 42 45.38 -36.32 -14.79
C GLN A 42 44.88 -35.13 -15.63
N ASP A 43 43.59 -35.11 -15.95
CA ASP A 43 43.03 -34.14 -16.88
C ASP A 43 41.54 -33.88 -16.61
N VAL A 44 41.07 -32.70 -17.02
CA VAL A 44 39.69 -32.26 -16.89
C VAL A 44 39.21 -31.75 -18.24
N LYS A 45 38.10 -32.32 -18.72
CA LYS A 45 37.46 -31.94 -19.98
C LYS A 45 36.12 -31.27 -19.70
N THR A 46 36.06 -29.96 -19.91
CA THR A 46 34.86 -29.13 -19.75
C THR A 46 34.12 -28.90 -21.05
N GLU A 47 34.81 -28.94 -22.19
CA GLU A 47 34.20 -28.70 -23.50
C GLU A 47 33.53 -29.97 -24.03
N PRO A 48 32.33 -29.86 -24.65
CA PRO A 48 31.66 -31.00 -25.26
C PRO A 48 32.48 -31.52 -26.44
N GLY A 49 32.66 -32.83 -26.52
CA GLY A 49 33.50 -33.40 -27.56
C GLY A 49 33.83 -34.86 -27.39
N LEU A 50 34.56 -35.37 -28.38
CA LEU A 50 35.13 -36.70 -28.38
C LEU A 50 36.53 -36.64 -27.78
N TYR A 51 36.78 -37.46 -26.76
CA TYR A 51 38.08 -37.52 -26.10
C TYR A 51 38.58 -38.96 -26.04
N PHE A 52 39.90 -39.09 -25.91
CA PHE A 52 40.59 -40.37 -25.83
C PHE A 52 41.20 -40.55 -24.44
N LYS A 53 41.00 -41.74 -23.87
CA LYS A 53 41.62 -42.21 -22.62
C LYS A 53 42.37 -43.50 -22.89
N LEU A 54 43.30 -43.92 -22.04
CA LEU A 54 43.94 -45.21 -22.24
C LEU A 54 42.91 -46.35 -22.06
N PRO A 55 42.95 -47.40 -22.90
CA PRO A 55 41.97 -48.49 -22.86
C PRO A 55 42.19 -49.50 -21.71
N PHE A 56 43.08 -49.20 -20.78
CA PHE A 56 43.41 -50.04 -19.62
C PHE A 56 42.41 -49.88 -18.46
N ALA A 57 41.11 -49.77 -18.78
CA ALA A 57 40.06 -49.65 -17.77
C ALA A 57 40.02 -50.86 -16.80
N PHE A 58 40.54 -52.01 -17.22
CA PHE A 58 40.62 -53.23 -16.42
C PHE A 58 41.75 -53.25 -15.36
N MET A 59 42.65 -52.25 -15.35
CA MET A 59 43.74 -52.14 -14.37
C MET A 59 43.61 -50.89 -13.49
N ASP A 60 42.41 -50.29 -13.39
CA ASP A 60 42.16 -49.00 -12.71
C ASP A 60 43.08 -47.84 -13.17
N ALA A 61 43.65 -47.97 -14.37
CA ALA A 61 44.65 -47.04 -14.87
C ALA A 61 44.03 -45.72 -15.31
N ASP A 62 42.91 -45.70 -16.05
CA ASP A 62 42.20 -44.46 -16.44
C ASP A 62 40.69 -44.63 -16.24
N ARG A 63 40.14 -43.98 -15.20
CA ARG A 63 38.71 -43.91 -14.92
C ARG A 63 38.18 -42.52 -15.25
N VAL A 64 37.15 -42.46 -16.08
CA VAL A 64 36.43 -41.22 -16.37
C VAL A 64 35.26 -41.10 -15.40
N GLN A 65 35.23 -40.01 -14.65
CA GLN A 65 34.08 -39.62 -13.86
C GLN A 65 33.36 -38.47 -14.54
N TYR A 66 32.07 -38.67 -14.81
CA TYR A 66 31.21 -37.60 -15.31
C TYR A 66 30.69 -36.76 -14.14
N VAL A 67 30.69 -35.46 -14.34
CA VAL A 67 30.22 -34.43 -13.41
C VAL A 67 29.20 -33.57 -14.15
N GLU A 68 28.16 -33.10 -13.49
CA GLU A 68 27.11 -32.31 -14.16
C GLU A 68 27.55 -30.84 -14.38
N ASP A 69 27.30 -30.28 -15.57
CA ASP A 69 27.56 -28.86 -15.90
C ASP A 69 26.32 -27.96 -15.78
N GLN A 70 25.27 -28.44 -15.12
CA GLN A 70 24.01 -27.71 -15.00
C GLN A 70 23.85 -27.08 -13.62
N ALA A 71 22.92 -26.12 -13.54
CA ALA A 71 22.50 -25.57 -12.25
C ALA A 71 21.77 -26.66 -11.46
N LEU A 72 22.35 -27.03 -10.34
CA LEU A 72 21.82 -27.97 -9.37
C LEU A 72 21.14 -27.21 -8.24
N ARG A 73 20.13 -27.85 -7.65
CA ARG A 73 19.40 -27.31 -6.51
C ARG A 73 19.46 -28.29 -5.35
N PHE A 74 19.71 -27.78 -4.16
CA PHE A 74 19.44 -28.50 -2.92
C PHE A 74 18.55 -27.64 -2.02
N ASP A 75 17.72 -28.33 -1.24
CA ASP A 75 16.76 -27.72 -0.32
C ASP A 75 17.24 -27.91 1.13
N LEU A 76 16.96 -26.91 1.96
CA LEU A 76 17.18 -26.90 3.39
C LEU A 76 15.86 -26.53 4.07
N ASP A 77 15.16 -27.55 4.53
CA ASP A 77 13.81 -27.42 5.09
C ASP A 77 13.81 -27.42 6.63
N ASN A 78 12.79 -26.79 7.22
CA ASN A 78 12.47 -26.81 8.65
C ASN A 78 13.63 -26.36 9.57
N ILE A 79 14.40 -25.37 9.15
CA ILE A 79 15.47 -24.82 9.99
C ILE A 79 14.88 -23.85 10.99
N ARG A 80 15.13 -24.12 12.27
CA ARG A 80 14.76 -23.22 13.35
C ARG A 80 15.86 -22.18 13.57
N VAL A 81 15.56 -20.92 13.27
CA VAL A 81 16.45 -19.78 13.49
C VAL A 81 15.88 -18.83 14.54
N GLN A 82 16.75 -18.18 15.30
CA GLN A 82 16.37 -17.18 16.29
C GLN A 82 16.72 -15.78 15.77
N VAL A 83 15.82 -14.82 15.95
CA VAL A 83 16.04 -13.39 15.60
C VAL A 83 16.50 -12.58 16.82
N SER A 84 16.98 -11.35 16.60
CA SER A 84 17.52 -10.48 17.67
C SER A 84 16.53 -10.15 18.80
N GLY A 85 15.23 -10.38 18.59
CA GLY A 85 14.17 -10.24 19.61
C GLY A 85 13.83 -11.53 20.36
N GLY A 86 14.62 -12.59 20.23
CA GLY A 86 14.44 -13.86 20.95
C GLY A 86 13.37 -14.80 20.38
N LYS A 87 12.60 -14.35 19.37
CA LYS A 87 11.59 -15.16 18.68
C LYS A 87 12.24 -16.18 17.74
N PHE A 88 11.50 -17.25 17.46
CA PHE A 88 11.92 -18.31 16.55
C PHE A 88 11.10 -18.30 15.26
N TYR A 89 11.79 -18.56 14.16
CA TYR A 89 11.19 -18.82 12.86
C TYR A 89 11.58 -20.22 12.38
N GLU A 90 10.67 -20.84 11.63
CA GLU A 90 10.94 -22.02 10.83
C GLU A 90 11.10 -21.59 9.39
N VAL A 91 12.30 -21.83 8.85
CA VAL A 91 12.72 -21.33 7.55
C VAL A 91 12.97 -22.50 6.61
N ASP A 92 12.34 -22.44 5.46
CA ASP A 92 12.66 -23.29 4.31
C ASP A 92 13.46 -22.45 3.31
N ALA A 93 14.65 -22.90 2.94
CA ALA A 93 15.49 -22.24 1.96
C ALA A 93 16.01 -23.23 0.92
N PHE A 94 16.39 -22.71 -0.24
CA PHE A 94 17.05 -23.48 -1.27
C PHE A 94 18.20 -22.69 -1.87
N VAL A 95 19.18 -23.43 -2.35
CA VAL A 95 20.36 -22.88 -3.00
C VAL A 95 20.48 -23.51 -4.37
N VAL A 96 20.71 -22.67 -5.36
CA VAL A 96 21.05 -23.08 -6.72
C VAL A 96 22.54 -22.87 -6.90
N TYR A 97 23.25 -23.94 -7.25
CA TYR A 97 24.69 -23.94 -7.41
C TYR A 97 25.07 -24.65 -8.71
N LYS A 98 26.23 -24.32 -9.27
CA LYS A 98 26.82 -24.99 -10.44
C LYS A 98 28.24 -25.42 -10.09
N ILE A 99 28.66 -26.58 -10.60
CA ILE A 99 30.04 -27.05 -10.45
C ILE A 99 30.89 -26.30 -11.46
N ALA A 100 31.68 -25.33 -10.98
CA ALA A 100 32.49 -24.47 -11.84
C ALA A 100 33.89 -25.05 -12.05
N ASP A 101 34.47 -25.68 -11.02
CA ASP A 101 35.77 -26.34 -11.08
C ASP A 101 35.63 -27.82 -10.66
N PRO A 102 35.55 -28.75 -11.63
CA PRO A 102 35.40 -30.17 -11.36
C PRO A 102 36.69 -30.81 -10.81
N ARG A 103 37.87 -30.19 -11.03
CA ARG A 103 39.13 -30.65 -10.43
C ARG A 103 39.05 -30.46 -8.92
N ARG A 104 38.76 -29.23 -8.50
CA ARG A 104 38.68 -28.87 -7.07
C ARG A 104 37.55 -29.60 -6.36
N PHE A 105 36.42 -29.78 -7.05
CA PHE A 105 35.32 -30.61 -6.59
C PHE A 105 35.77 -32.05 -6.30
N ARG A 106 36.52 -32.68 -7.22
CA ARG A 106 37.05 -34.03 -7.00
C ARG A 106 38.07 -34.09 -5.86
N GLU A 107 38.98 -33.13 -5.76
CA GLU A 107 40.02 -33.08 -4.71
C GLU A 107 39.40 -32.97 -3.31
N THR A 108 38.33 -32.20 -3.19
CA THR A 108 37.80 -31.79 -1.87
C THR A 108 36.66 -32.68 -1.39
N VAL A 109 35.77 -33.13 -2.29
CA VAL A 109 34.61 -33.98 -1.95
C VAL A 109 34.61 -35.32 -2.67
N SER A 110 35.75 -35.74 -3.24
CA SER A 110 35.83 -36.99 -4.02
C SER A 110 34.80 -37.06 -5.16
N GLY A 111 34.35 -35.91 -5.66
CA GLY A 111 33.34 -35.83 -6.71
C GLY A 111 31.99 -36.42 -6.29
N ASP A 112 31.74 -36.53 -4.99
CA ASP A 112 30.48 -36.96 -4.43
C ASP A 112 29.59 -35.74 -4.14
N ARG A 113 28.40 -35.77 -4.71
CA ARG A 113 27.42 -34.69 -4.60
C ARG A 113 26.89 -34.58 -3.18
N ASP A 114 26.58 -35.71 -2.54
CA ASP A 114 25.96 -35.72 -1.21
C ASP A 114 26.91 -35.12 -0.17
N SER A 115 28.20 -35.47 -0.26
CA SER A 115 29.25 -34.87 0.57
C SER A 115 29.40 -33.35 0.38
N ALA A 116 29.26 -32.86 -0.85
CA ALA A 116 29.31 -31.43 -1.14
C ALA A 116 28.09 -30.69 -0.58
N GLU A 117 26.90 -31.24 -0.82
CA GLU A 117 25.64 -30.70 -0.31
C GLU A 117 25.63 -30.71 1.22
N ALA A 118 26.12 -31.76 1.88
CA ALA A 118 26.22 -31.80 3.34
C ALA A 118 27.06 -30.62 3.90
N ARG A 119 28.19 -30.31 3.28
CA ARG A 119 29.04 -29.17 3.68
C ARG A 119 28.35 -27.83 3.43
N LEU A 120 27.75 -27.65 2.25
CA LEU A 120 26.97 -26.44 1.95
C LEU A 120 25.77 -26.28 2.87
N ARG A 121 25.08 -27.35 3.27
CA ARG A 121 23.96 -27.33 4.22
C ARG A 121 24.40 -26.81 5.58
N THR A 122 25.53 -27.30 6.11
CA THR A 122 26.08 -26.80 7.38
C THR A 122 26.42 -25.31 7.30
N ARG A 123 26.99 -24.85 6.18
CA ARG A 123 27.32 -23.43 5.97
C ARG A 123 26.08 -22.56 5.79
N LEU A 124 25.09 -23.03 5.05
CA LEU A 124 23.80 -22.37 4.89
C LEU A 124 23.08 -22.19 6.22
N ASP A 125 23.01 -23.23 7.05
CA ASP A 125 22.42 -23.13 8.40
C ASP A 125 23.15 -22.08 9.25
N ALA A 126 24.48 -22.10 9.27
CA ALA A 126 25.26 -21.13 10.02
C ALA A 126 25.06 -19.69 9.53
N SER A 127 25.06 -19.46 8.21
CA SER A 127 24.85 -18.14 7.63
C SER A 127 23.42 -17.63 7.86
N LEU A 128 22.40 -18.48 7.70
CA LEU A 128 21.02 -18.14 8.02
C LEU A 128 20.89 -17.74 9.50
N ARG A 129 21.42 -18.53 10.43
CA ARG A 129 21.39 -18.19 11.87
C ARG A 129 22.08 -16.86 12.17
N ARG A 130 23.21 -16.57 11.52
CA ARG A 130 23.94 -15.30 11.68
C ARG A 130 23.10 -14.12 11.20
N VAL A 131 22.58 -14.18 9.97
CA VAL A 131 21.84 -13.07 9.36
C VAL A 131 20.51 -12.81 10.06
N TYR A 132 19.78 -13.86 10.43
CA TYR A 132 18.53 -13.73 11.21
C TYR A 132 18.82 -13.24 12.63
N GLY A 133 19.89 -13.71 13.28
CA GLY A 133 20.26 -13.30 14.64
C GLY A 133 20.62 -11.82 14.77
N LEU A 134 21.12 -11.19 13.70
CA LEU A 134 21.46 -9.77 13.67
C LEU A 134 20.25 -8.84 13.43
N ARG A 135 19.11 -9.38 13.01
CA ARG A 135 17.97 -8.57 12.55
C ARG A 135 16.71 -8.84 13.37
N GLY A 136 15.85 -7.83 13.39
CA GLY A 136 14.56 -7.89 14.07
C GLY A 136 13.59 -8.85 13.38
N PHE A 137 12.50 -9.12 14.09
CA PHE A 137 11.44 -10.02 13.63
C PHE A 137 10.81 -9.57 12.30
N GLU A 138 10.64 -8.27 12.13
CA GLU A 138 9.98 -7.61 11.00
C GLU A 138 10.82 -7.67 9.72
N ALA A 139 12.16 -7.77 9.84
CA ALA A 139 13.07 -7.71 8.72
C ALA A 139 12.90 -8.87 7.73
N ALA A 140 12.50 -10.05 8.23
CA ALA A 140 12.24 -11.23 7.42
C ALA A 140 11.03 -11.07 6.49
N LEU A 141 10.11 -10.16 6.85
CA LEU A 141 8.84 -9.90 6.17
C LEU A 141 8.82 -8.54 5.46
N SER A 142 9.91 -7.76 5.55
CA SER A 142 10.06 -6.44 4.93
C SER A 142 10.93 -6.49 3.67
N ASP A 143 11.17 -5.33 3.05
CA ASP A 143 12.08 -5.16 1.92
C ASP A 143 13.55 -5.55 2.24
N GLU A 144 13.89 -5.66 3.53
CA GLU A 144 15.21 -6.04 4.01
C GLU A 144 15.57 -7.49 3.66
N ARG A 145 14.58 -8.33 3.36
CA ARG A 145 14.73 -9.72 2.93
C ARG A 145 15.66 -9.89 1.73
N ALA A 146 15.58 -9.00 0.75
CA ALA A 146 16.46 -9.06 -0.42
C ALA A 146 17.94 -8.79 -0.05
N SER A 147 18.19 -7.91 0.92
CA SER A 147 19.54 -7.67 1.41
C SER A 147 20.07 -8.86 2.21
N MET A 148 19.23 -9.51 3.02
CA MET A 148 19.59 -10.73 3.77
C MET A 148 20.04 -11.85 2.84
N MET A 149 19.31 -12.09 1.74
CA MET A 149 19.68 -13.14 0.79
C MET A 149 20.98 -12.84 0.05
N ARG A 150 21.29 -11.57 -0.22
CA ARG A 150 22.60 -11.20 -0.76
C ARG A 150 23.73 -11.45 0.23
N GLU A 151 23.50 -11.17 1.50
CA GLU A 151 24.47 -11.43 2.57
C GLU A 151 24.71 -12.93 2.76
N VAL A 152 23.64 -13.74 2.85
CA VAL A 152 23.74 -15.21 2.94
C VAL A 152 24.44 -15.80 1.72
N ARG A 153 24.12 -15.31 0.52
CA ARG A 153 24.82 -15.73 -0.71
C ARG A 153 26.31 -15.40 -0.66
N ALA A 154 26.68 -14.20 -0.20
CA ALA A 154 28.07 -13.77 -0.12
C ALA A 154 28.87 -14.64 0.86
N ASP A 155 28.30 -14.97 2.02
CA ASP A 155 28.90 -15.92 2.97
C ASP A 155 29.13 -17.29 2.32
N LEU A 156 28.11 -17.81 1.64
CA LEU A 156 28.17 -19.14 1.04
C LEU A 156 29.15 -19.21 -0.13
N GLN A 157 29.32 -18.12 -0.86
CA GLN A 157 30.18 -18.08 -2.04
C GLN A 157 31.63 -18.41 -1.68
N ALA A 158 32.15 -17.88 -0.56
CA ALA A 158 33.53 -18.15 -0.13
C ALA A 158 33.77 -19.63 0.18
N ASP A 159 32.86 -20.27 0.92
CA ASP A 159 32.94 -21.71 1.20
C ASP A 159 32.71 -22.56 -0.06
N ALA A 160 31.77 -22.17 -0.92
CA ALA A 160 31.47 -22.87 -2.17
C ALA A 160 32.68 -22.91 -3.11
N GLU A 161 33.42 -21.81 -3.24
CA GLU A 161 34.64 -21.74 -4.06
C GLU A 161 35.73 -22.71 -3.59
N THR A 162 35.82 -22.98 -2.29
CA THR A 162 36.75 -23.99 -1.76
C THR A 162 36.39 -25.41 -2.21
N LEU A 163 35.11 -25.66 -2.48
CA LEU A 163 34.59 -26.92 -2.98
C LEU A 163 34.57 -27.00 -4.52
N GLY A 164 34.99 -25.95 -5.23
CA GLY A 164 34.87 -25.85 -6.69
C GLY A 164 33.45 -25.57 -7.19
N LEU A 165 32.58 -25.06 -6.31
CA LEU A 165 31.18 -24.74 -6.59
C LEU A 165 31.00 -23.23 -6.74
N ARG A 166 30.04 -22.83 -7.57
CA ARG A 166 29.61 -21.44 -7.72
C ARG A 166 28.13 -21.31 -7.38
N ILE A 167 27.80 -20.35 -6.52
CA ILE A 167 26.42 -20.13 -6.09
C ILE A 167 25.73 -19.19 -7.09
N GLU A 168 24.68 -19.68 -7.74
CA GLU A 168 23.88 -18.93 -8.71
C GLU A 168 22.79 -18.11 -8.03
N ASP A 169 22.10 -18.69 -7.04
CA ASP A 169 21.10 -17.98 -6.23
C ASP A 169 20.84 -18.68 -4.89
N VAL A 170 20.42 -17.89 -3.91
CA VAL A 170 19.94 -18.38 -2.60
C VAL A 170 18.59 -17.74 -2.33
N ARG A 171 17.58 -18.55 -2.06
CA ARG A 171 16.25 -18.04 -1.75
C ARG A 171 15.61 -18.79 -0.60
N ILE A 172 14.92 -18.03 0.22
CA ILE A 172 13.97 -18.58 1.17
C ILE A 172 12.67 -18.90 0.42
N ARG A 173 12.15 -20.12 0.59
CA ARG A 173 10.84 -20.54 0.12
C ARG A 173 9.74 -20.10 1.10
N ARG A 174 9.99 -20.24 2.40
CA ARG A 174 9.00 -19.98 3.46
C ARG A 174 9.67 -19.54 4.75
N THR A 175 9.03 -18.63 5.49
CA THR A 175 9.43 -18.22 6.83
C THR A 175 8.18 -18.16 7.69
N ASP A 176 7.95 -19.22 8.44
CA ASP A 176 6.78 -19.36 9.29
C ASP A 176 7.16 -19.11 10.74
N LEU A 177 6.27 -18.42 11.45
CA LEU A 177 6.32 -18.31 12.90
C LEU A 177 6.03 -19.68 13.54
N THR A 178 6.71 -20.02 14.64
CA THR A 178 6.28 -21.15 15.45
C THR A 178 4.87 -20.89 15.99
N GLN A 179 4.02 -21.94 16.08
CA GLN A 179 2.61 -21.79 16.47
C GLN A 179 2.43 -21.07 17.82
N GLU A 180 3.35 -21.29 18.76
CA GLU A 180 3.33 -20.68 20.09
C GLU A 180 3.52 -19.15 20.07
N VAL A 181 4.43 -18.63 19.24
CA VAL A 181 4.71 -17.18 19.14
C VAL A 181 3.72 -16.49 18.19
N SER A 182 3.17 -17.24 17.23
CA SER A 182 2.26 -16.74 16.20
C SER A 182 1.02 -16.08 16.80
N GLN A 183 0.35 -16.76 17.75
CA GLN A 183 -0.92 -16.28 18.29
C GLN A 183 -0.76 -14.97 19.08
N GLN A 184 0.18 -14.93 20.04
CA GLN A 184 0.42 -13.74 20.87
C GLN A 184 0.89 -12.54 20.03
N THR A 185 1.77 -12.78 19.04
CA THR A 185 2.24 -11.70 18.16
C THR A 185 1.11 -11.20 17.27
N PHE A 186 0.28 -12.10 16.73
CA PHE A 186 -0.90 -11.74 15.94
C PHE A 186 -1.90 -10.92 16.73
N ASP A 187 -2.21 -11.32 17.96
CA ASP A 187 -3.14 -10.59 18.84
C ASP A 187 -2.61 -9.19 19.19
N ARG A 188 -1.30 -9.06 19.46
CA ARG A 188 -0.67 -7.75 19.66
C ARG A 188 -0.73 -6.89 18.40
N MET A 189 -0.38 -7.43 17.22
CA MET A 189 -0.45 -6.69 15.96
C MET A 189 -1.88 -6.24 15.64
N LYS A 190 -2.87 -7.10 15.92
CA LYS A 190 -4.29 -6.76 15.79
C LYS A 190 -4.66 -5.61 16.72
N ALA A 191 -4.25 -5.66 17.99
CA ALA A 191 -4.50 -4.59 18.94
C ALA A 191 -3.85 -3.26 18.53
N GLU A 192 -2.58 -3.29 18.08
CA GLU A 192 -1.87 -2.12 17.57
C GLU A 192 -2.55 -1.52 16.34
N ARG A 193 -2.97 -2.36 15.37
CA ARG A 193 -3.71 -1.91 14.19
C ARG A 193 -5.07 -1.32 14.54
N LEU A 194 -5.78 -1.89 15.50
CA LEU A 194 -7.04 -1.35 15.99
C LEU A 194 -6.81 0.00 16.69
N ALA A 195 -5.79 0.12 17.53
CA ALA A 195 -5.43 1.37 18.19
C ALA A 195 -5.03 2.46 17.18
N GLU A 196 -4.23 2.11 16.17
CA GLU A 196 -3.86 3.01 15.08
C GLU A 196 -5.09 3.46 14.27
N ALA A 197 -6.00 2.52 13.93
CA ALA A 197 -7.24 2.84 13.24
C ALA A 197 -8.15 3.74 14.07
N GLU A 198 -8.30 3.48 15.37
CA GLU A 198 -9.05 4.34 16.29
C GLU A 198 -8.44 5.74 16.41
N LEU A 199 -7.10 5.84 16.48
CA LEU A 199 -6.41 7.13 16.48
C LEU A 199 -6.70 7.93 15.21
N ILE A 200 -6.67 7.28 14.04
CA ILE A 200 -6.98 7.92 12.75
C ILE A 200 -8.45 8.34 12.70
N ARG A 201 -9.39 7.49 13.17
CA ARG A 201 -10.82 7.82 13.27
C ARG A 201 -11.07 9.00 14.20
N ALA A 202 -10.44 9.01 15.39
CA ALA A 202 -10.55 10.09 16.35
C ALA A 202 -10.06 11.42 15.77
N ARG A 203 -8.88 11.43 15.12
CA ARG A 203 -8.37 12.62 14.40
C ARG A 203 -9.29 13.08 13.28
N GLY A 204 -9.85 12.14 12.51
CA GLY A 204 -10.83 12.44 11.47
C GLY A 204 -12.10 13.08 12.02
N ASN A 205 -12.61 12.55 13.14
CA ASN A 205 -13.79 13.07 13.83
C ASN A 205 -13.55 14.46 14.43
N GLU A 206 -12.40 14.67 15.09
CA GLU A 206 -12.00 15.97 15.64
C GLU A 206 -11.90 17.03 14.52
N ALA A 207 -11.18 16.71 13.44
CA ALA A 207 -11.04 17.61 12.29
C ALA A 207 -12.39 17.88 11.60
N GLY A 208 -13.29 16.88 11.56
CA GLY A 208 -14.65 17.03 11.06
C GLY A 208 -15.51 17.94 11.95
N GLN A 209 -15.49 17.74 13.27
CA GLN A 209 -16.22 18.57 14.23
C GLN A 209 -15.73 20.01 14.22
N ARG A 210 -14.41 20.24 14.18
CA ARG A 210 -13.83 21.58 14.05
C ARG A 210 -14.33 22.30 12.80
N ARG A 211 -14.32 21.61 11.64
CA ARG A 211 -14.82 22.19 10.38
C ARG A 211 -16.31 22.50 10.42
N ARG A 212 -17.13 21.62 11.00
CA ARG A 212 -18.58 21.88 11.17
C ARG A 212 -18.83 23.07 12.09
N ALA A 213 -18.15 23.15 13.23
CA ALA A 213 -18.30 24.29 14.15
C ALA A 213 -17.93 25.64 13.50
N ILE A 214 -16.88 25.67 12.68
CA ILE A 214 -16.51 26.86 11.90
C ILE A 214 -17.58 27.20 10.87
N ALA A 215 -18.10 26.20 10.14
CA ALA A 215 -19.16 26.39 9.16
C ALA A 215 -20.47 26.89 9.80
N ASP A 216 -20.90 26.30 10.91
CA ASP A 216 -22.10 26.68 11.65
C ASP A 216 -21.99 28.12 12.16
N ARG A 217 -20.82 28.49 12.69
CA ARG A 217 -20.54 29.88 13.10
C ARG A 217 -20.64 30.85 11.91
N GLN A 218 -20.04 30.50 10.77
CA GLN A 218 -20.09 31.32 9.56
C GLN A 218 -21.52 31.50 9.04
N VAL A 219 -22.35 30.44 9.08
CA VAL A 219 -23.77 30.53 8.71
C VAL A 219 -24.50 31.54 9.59
N VAL A 220 -24.30 31.49 10.91
CA VAL A 220 -24.94 32.43 11.84
C VAL A 220 -24.46 33.86 11.61
N GLU A 221 -23.15 34.08 11.43
CA GLU A 221 -22.58 35.40 11.13
C GLU A 221 -23.15 35.96 9.82
N ILE A 222 -23.16 35.19 8.73
CA ILE A 222 -23.68 35.60 7.42
C ILE A 222 -25.17 35.94 7.49
N VAL A 223 -25.98 35.13 8.17
CA VAL A 223 -27.43 35.38 8.30
C VAL A 223 -27.68 36.64 9.16
N ALA A 224 -26.92 36.83 10.23
CA ALA A 224 -27.04 38.02 11.07
C ALA A 224 -26.62 39.30 10.32
N ASP A 225 -25.55 39.24 9.54
CA ASP A 225 -25.08 40.36 8.72
C ASP A 225 -26.10 40.68 7.61
N ALA A 226 -26.63 39.67 6.92
CA ALA A 226 -27.66 39.84 5.90
C ALA A 226 -28.96 40.44 6.49
N GLN A 227 -29.38 40.01 7.68
CA GLN A 227 -30.56 40.57 8.35
C GLN A 227 -30.34 42.02 8.77
N ARG A 228 -29.17 42.35 9.32
CA ARG A 228 -28.79 43.71 9.68
C ARG A 228 -28.84 44.63 8.46
N GLU A 229 -28.23 44.21 7.36
CA GLU A 229 -28.20 44.97 6.11
C GLU A 229 -29.61 45.14 5.51
N SER A 230 -30.44 44.10 5.54
CA SER A 230 -31.85 44.16 5.14
C SER A 230 -32.65 45.18 5.97
N GLU A 231 -32.46 45.20 7.29
CA GLU A 231 -33.13 46.15 8.18
C GLU A 231 -32.68 47.59 7.96
N ILE A 232 -31.37 47.82 7.75
CA ILE A 232 -30.83 49.13 7.40
C ILE A 232 -31.43 49.61 6.08
N LEU A 233 -31.39 48.78 5.04
CA LEU A 233 -31.85 49.13 3.70
C LEU A 233 -33.38 49.37 3.69
N ARG A 234 -34.13 48.60 4.49
CA ARG A 234 -35.56 48.85 4.70
C ARG A 234 -35.81 50.17 5.43
N GLY A 235 -35.04 50.47 6.48
CA GLY A 235 -35.11 51.74 7.21
C GLY A 235 -34.77 52.95 6.34
N GLU A 236 -33.73 52.86 5.51
CA GLU A 236 -33.37 53.88 4.52
C GLU A 236 -34.48 54.08 3.48
N GLY A 237 -35.08 52.98 3.00
CA GLY A 237 -36.21 53.02 2.08
C GLY A 237 -37.45 53.69 2.70
N GLU A 238 -37.77 53.37 3.95
CA GLU A 238 -38.86 54.00 4.70
C GLU A 238 -38.60 55.49 4.97
N ALA A 239 -37.35 55.86 5.30
CA ALA A 239 -36.95 57.25 5.47
C ALA A 239 -37.05 58.04 4.15
N ALA A 240 -36.55 57.49 3.05
CA ALA A 240 -36.64 58.10 1.72
C ALA A 240 -38.09 58.24 1.25
N ARG A 241 -38.91 57.21 1.48
CA ARG A 241 -40.37 57.22 1.23
C ARG A 241 -41.03 58.35 2.02
N THR A 242 -40.81 58.40 3.33
CA THR A 242 -41.42 59.39 4.23
C THR A 242 -40.99 60.81 3.87
N LYS A 243 -39.71 61.02 3.53
CA LYS A 243 -39.20 62.31 3.05
C LYS A 243 -39.89 62.75 1.77
N THR A 244 -39.99 61.86 0.78
CA THR A 244 -40.66 62.16 -0.50
C THR A 244 -42.14 62.50 -0.28
N PHE A 245 -42.83 61.77 0.60
CA PHE A 245 -44.20 62.09 0.98
C PHE A 245 -44.30 63.45 1.68
N ALA A 246 -43.45 63.73 2.66
CA ALA A 246 -43.42 65.02 3.35
C ALA A 246 -43.15 66.20 2.40
N ASP A 247 -42.20 66.05 1.48
CA ASP A 247 -41.87 67.04 0.44
C ASP A 247 -43.05 67.25 -0.52
N ALA A 248 -43.80 66.20 -0.85
CA ALA A 248 -45.02 66.32 -1.64
C ALA A 248 -46.15 67.00 -0.85
N PHE A 249 -46.32 66.68 0.42
CA PHE A 249 -47.35 67.26 1.31
C PHE A 249 -47.08 68.74 1.63
N ALA A 250 -45.82 69.14 1.73
CA ALA A 250 -45.44 70.54 1.98
C ALA A 250 -45.79 71.49 0.83
N ARG A 251 -46.02 70.98 -0.39
CA ARG A 251 -46.38 71.80 -1.55
C ARG A 251 -47.78 72.40 -1.46
N ASP A 252 -48.75 71.64 -0.96
CA ASP A 252 -50.12 72.11 -0.71
C ASP A 252 -50.77 71.33 0.45
N PRO A 253 -50.70 71.89 1.68
CA PRO A 253 -51.30 71.27 2.85
C PRO A 253 -52.82 71.11 2.79
N LYS A 254 -53.53 72.06 2.14
CA LYS A 254 -55.00 72.06 2.08
C LYS A 254 -55.51 70.96 1.14
N PHE A 255 -54.89 70.85 -0.03
CA PHE A 255 -55.22 69.79 -0.98
C PHE A 255 -54.91 68.40 -0.42
N PHE A 256 -53.84 68.26 0.35
CA PHE A 256 -53.49 67.00 0.99
C PHE A 256 -54.51 66.57 2.05
N GLU A 257 -54.90 67.46 2.97
CA GLU A 257 -55.90 67.13 4.00
C GLU A 257 -57.22 66.66 3.36
N PHE A 258 -57.64 67.32 2.27
CA PHE A 258 -58.79 66.90 1.46
C PHE A 258 -58.57 65.51 0.83
N TYR A 259 -57.48 65.30 0.09
CA TYR A 259 -57.19 64.03 -0.60
C TYR A 259 -57.08 62.86 0.39
N ARG A 260 -56.37 63.03 1.51
CA ARG A 260 -56.23 62.03 2.57
C ARG A 260 -57.59 61.65 3.17
N SER A 261 -58.43 62.65 3.44
CA SER A 261 -59.78 62.38 3.95
C SER A 261 -60.63 61.60 2.95
N MET A 262 -60.53 61.91 1.65
CA MET A 262 -61.26 61.22 0.59
C MET A 262 -60.78 59.78 0.37
N THR A 263 -59.46 59.54 0.45
CA THR A 263 -58.90 58.19 0.43
C THR A 263 -59.35 57.39 1.66
N ALA A 264 -59.30 58.00 2.85
CA ALA A 264 -59.77 57.36 4.08
C ALA A 264 -61.27 57.00 3.99
N TYR A 265 -62.11 57.87 3.42
CA TYR A 265 -63.52 57.56 3.16
C TYR A 265 -63.68 56.38 2.20
N THR A 266 -62.89 56.33 1.14
CA THR A 266 -62.95 55.24 0.15
C THR A 266 -62.54 53.91 0.76
N GLU A 267 -61.46 53.88 1.55
CA GLU A 267 -60.95 52.67 2.21
C GLU A 267 -61.87 52.18 3.33
N SER A 268 -62.45 53.10 4.13
CA SER A 268 -63.27 52.72 5.29
C SER A 268 -64.73 52.42 4.95
N ILE A 269 -65.31 53.08 3.95
CA ILE A 269 -66.74 52.93 3.57
C ILE A 269 -66.90 51.88 2.45
N GLY A 270 -65.85 51.59 1.69
CA GLY A 270 -65.88 50.64 0.57
C GLY A 270 -65.86 49.15 0.96
N SER A 271 -65.53 48.80 2.21
CA SER A 271 -65.53 47.41 2.69
C SER A 271 -66.88 47.03 3.33
N SER A 272 -67.58 46.02 2.79
CA SER A 272 -68.87 45.54 3.30
C SER A 272 -68.83 44.87 4.69
N ASP A 273 -67.62 44.64 5.22
CA ASP A 273 -67.39 43.79 6.41
C ASP A 273 -67.11 44.59 7.70
N THR A 274 -67.03 45.92 7.62
CA THR A 274 -66.68 46.78 8.77
C THR A 274 -67.88 47.59 9.24
N THR A 275 -68.45 47.27 10.41
CA THR A 275 -69.49 48.09 11.06
C THR A 275 -68.86 49.25 11.81
N LEU A 276 -69.02 50.48 11.30
CA LEU A 276 -68.44 51.69 11.88
C LEU A 276 -69.49 52.45 12.71
N VAL A 277 -69.27 52.59 14.03
CA VAL A 277 -70.15 53.38 14.93
C VAL A 277 -69.46 54.71 15.23
N LEU A 278 -69.83 55.77 14.50
CA LEU A 278 -69.29 57.12 14.67
C LEU A 278 -70.42 58.13 14.79
N SER A 279 -70.18 59.22 15.53
CA SER A 279 -71.13 60.33 15.58
C SER A 279 -71.10 61.13 14.27
N PRO A 280 -72.24 61.66 13.78
CA PRO A 280 -72.31 62.47 12.57
C PRO A 280 -71.48 63.76 12.59
N HIS A 281 -71.07 64.20 13.78
CA HIS A 281 -70.24 65.40 14.00
C HIS A 281 -68.78 65.06 14.35
N SER A 282 -68.34 63.83 14.08
CA SER A 282 -66.94 63.43 14.25
C SER A 282 -66.03 64.20 13.28
N GLU A 283 -64.81 64.47 13.72
CA GLU A 283 -63.72 65.02 12.91
C GLU A 283 -63.47 64.18 11.64
N PHE A 284 -63.85 62.90 11.68
CA PHE A 284 -63.85 62.03 10.52
C PHE A 284 -64.66 62.60 9.34
N PHE A 285 -65.86 63.17 9.55
CA PHE A 285 -66.75 63.64 8.47
C PHE A 285 -66.56 65.12 8.10
N ARG A 286 -65.43 65.73 8.46
CA ARG A 286 -65.17 67.17 8.29
C ARG A 286 -65.42 67.69 6.87
N TYR A 287 -64.93 66.99 5.84
CA TYR A 287 -65.11 67.37 4.43
C TYR A 287 -66.43 66.89 3.81
N PHE A 288 -67.17 66.03 4.51
CA PHE A 288 -68.52 65.60 4.08
C PHE A 288 -69.59 66.60 4.52
N ASN A 289 -69.38 67.25 5.67
CA ASN A 289 -70.30 68.25 6.24
C ASN A 289 -70.02 69.69 5.77
N ASP A 290 -68.77 70.02 5.38
CA ASP A 290 -68.36 71.34 4.88
C ASP A 290 -67.32 71.19 3.76
N SER A 291 -67.56 71.83 2.60
CA SER A 291 -66.66 71.79 1.44
C SER A 291 -65.32 72.50 1.68
N GLU A 292 -65.25 73.42 2.64
CA GLU A 292 -63.99 74.10 3.02
C GLU A 292 -63.20 73.35 4.09
N GLY A 293 -63.79 72.31 4.70
CA GLY A 293 -63.11 71.45 5.67
C GLY A 293 -62.87 72.08 7.04
N ASN A 294 -63.73 73.00 7.50
CA ASN A 294 -63.61 73.53 8.85
C ASN A 294 -64.03 72.49 9.90
N PRO A 295 -63.33 72.41 11.05
CA PRO A 295 -63.72 71.49 12.12
C PRO A 295 -65.13 71.81 12.60
N PRO A 296 -65.98 70.79 12.87
CA PRO A 296 -67.31 71.01 13.41
C PRO A 296 -67.20 71.76 14.74
N ALA A 297 -67.98 72.84 14.89
CA ALA A 297 -67.97 73.64 16.12
C ALA A 297 -68.22 72.72 17.33
N ALA A 298 -67.26 72.67 18.26
CA ALA A 298 -67.34 71.82 19.43
C ALA A 298 -68.60 72.15 20.23
N THR A 299 -69.57 71.24 20.25
CA THR A 299 -70.70 71.30 21.17
C THR A 299 -70.17 71.05 22.58
N THR A 300 -70.15 72.10 23.39
CA THR A 300 -69.91 72.05 24.83
C THR A 300 -70.86 71.04 25.49
N THR A 301 -70.39 69.85 25.79
CA THR A 301 -71.10 68.91 26.67
C THR A 301 -70.90 69.34 28.12
N GLN A 302 -71.94 69.97 28.65
CA GLN A 302 -72.16 70.29 30.06
C GLN A 302 -72.04 69.02 30.94
N PRO A 303 -71.34 69.03 32.09
CA PRO A 303 -71.27 67.87 32.96
C PRO A 303 -72.64 67.59 33.59
N ALA A 304 -73.13 66.35 33.41
CA ALA A 304 -74.39 65.90 33.95
C ALA A 304 -74.34 65.80 35.49
N THR A 305 -75.17 66.60 36.15
CA THR A 305 -75.51 66.52 37.59
C THR A 305 -76.67 65.55 37.82
N GLY A 306 -76.57 64.72 38.88
CA GLY A 306 -77.65 63.94 39.52
C GLY A 306 -77.83 62.52 38.93
N ASN A 307 -77.99 61.44 39.69
CA ASN A 307 -78.36 61.20 41.10
C ASN A 307 -77.79 59.84 41.54
#